data_AF-A0A7U4THH3-F1
#
_entry.id   AF-A0A7U4THH3-F1
#
_cell.length_a   1.000
_cell.length_b   1.000
_cell.length_c   1.000
_cell.angle_alpha   90.00
_cell.angle_beta   90.00
_cell.angle_gamma   90.00
#
_symmetry.space_group_name_H-M   'P 1'
#
loop_
_entity.id
_entity.type
_entity.pdbx_description
1 polymer ?
#
loop_
_entity_poly.entity_id
_entity_poly.type
_entity_poly.pdbx_seq_one_letter_code
_entity_poly.pdbx_strand_id
1 'polypeptide(L)'
;MKGGCLFLLIGCTFLIYTIGFYQIPKGIAESKQVVELKRFPIDSLEGIITRSGVQIDKEISSDGNGSLRIIAQKPTVIRLFEVRGIEVENARLIYQAKVRTEGVKGQVYLEMWCHFPDMGEFFSRGLQTPLTGTTEWTTEETPFFLRKGERPDYVKLNLVINGTGTAWIDDIRLLKGPLR
;
A
#
# COMPACT_ATOMS: atom_id res chain seq x y z
N MET A 1 -82.75 -37.02 -2.13
CA MET A 1 -83.83 -36.25 -2.82
C MET A 1 -83.79 -34.81 -2.33
N LYS A 2 -83.90 -33.82 -3.24
CA LYS A 2 -83.81 -32.36 -3.02
C LYS A 2 -82.40 -31.86 -2.57
N GLY A 3 -81.80 -30.81 -3.14
CA GLY A 3 -82.09 -30.08 -4.39
C GLY A 3 -81.87 -28.57 -4.28
N GLY A 4 -80.94 -28.00 -5.06
CA GLY A 4 -80.59 -26.56 -5.11
C GLY A 4 -79.86 -26.05 -3.85
N CYS A 5 -79.14 -24.93 -3.83
CA CYS A 5 -78.66 -23.98 -4.86
C CYS A 5 -77.50 -23.17 -4.21
N LEU A 6 -76.70 -22.28 -4.84
CA LEU A 6 -76.67 -21.64 -6.16
C LEU A 6 -75.19 -21.26 -6.47
N PHE A 7 -74.76 -21.25 -7.73
CA PHE A 7 -73.49 -20.62 -8.15
C PHE A 7 -73.70 -19.10 -8.34
N LEU A 8 -72.76 -18.27 -7.86
CA LEU A 8 -72.57 -16.92 -8.39
C LEU A 8 -71.08 -16.65 -8.65
N LEU A 9 -70.72 -16.59 -9.92
CA LEU A 9 -69.42 -16.11 -10.40
C LEU A 9 -69.52 -14.60 -10.62
N ILE A 10 -68.70 -13.82 -9.91
CA ILE A 10 -68.36 -12.45 -10.29
C ILE A 10 -66.84 -12.35 -10.26
N GLY A 11 -66.23 -12.26 -11.44
CA GLY A 11 -64.80 -12.00 -11.57
C GLY A 11 -64.51 -10.51 -11.39
N CYS A 12 -63.33 -10.19 -10.88
CA CYS A 12 -62.76 -8.86 -11.05
C CYS A 12 -61.27 -8.97 -11.43
N THR A 13 -61.00 -8.39 -12.59
CA THR A 13 -59.72 -8.21 -13.30
C THR A 13 -58.46 -7.97 -12.46
N PHE A 14 -57.40 -8.68 -12.85
CA PHE A 14 -55.99 -8.26 -12.90
C PHE A 14 -55.62 -6.90 -12.27
N LEU A 15 -54.73 -6.93 -11.26
CA LEU A 15 -53.75 -5.86 -11.05
C LEU A 15 -52.36 -6.47 -10.88
N ILE A 16 -51.56 -6.31 -11.94
CA ILE A 16 -50.10 -6.46 -11.93
C ILE A 16 -49.51 -5.14 -11.45
N TYR A 17 -48.63 -5.13 -10.45
CA TYR A 17 -47.38 -4.35 -10.51
C TYR A 17 -46.34 -4.68 -9.43
N THR A 18 -45.10 -4.84 -9.90
CA THR A 18 -43.82 -4.57 -9.21
C THR A 18 -43.49 -5.17 -7.84
N ILE A 19 -42.73 -6.27 -7.90
CA ILE A 19 -41.32 -6.35 -7.45
C ILE A 19 -41.00 -5.66 -6.10
N GLY A 20 -40.81 -6.49 -5.07
CA GLY A 20 -40.19 -6.13 -3.80
C GLY A 20 -39.09 -7.11 -3.39
N PHE A 21 -38.32 -7.66 -4.34
CA PHE A 21 -37.10 -8.40 -4.00
C PHE A 21 -36.14 -7.43 -3.33
N TYR A 22 -36.05 -7.52 -2.00
CA TYR A 22 -35.09 -6.78 -1.20
C TYR A 22 -33.69 -7.32 -1.57
N GLN A 23 -33.08 -6.75 -2.60
CA GLN A 23 -31.72 -7.08 -3.00
C GLN A 23 -30.82 -6.67 -1.84
N ILE A 24 -30.44 -7.65 -1.02
CA ILE A 24 -29.35 -7.52 -0.06
C ILE A 24 -28.18 -6.94 -0.86
N PRO A 25 -27.68 -5.73 -0.54
CA PRO A 25 -26.62 -5.11 -1.30
C PRO A 25 -25.45 -6.08 -1.30
N LYS A 26 -25.03 -6.51 -2.50
CA LYS A 26 -24.01 -7.52 -2.68
C LYS A 26 -22.71 -6.95 -2.12
N GLY A 27 -22.39 -7.32 -0.88
CA GLY A 27 -21.20 -6.83 -0.19
C GLY A 27 -20.00 -7.02 -1.09
N ILE A 28 -19.24 -5.95 -1.32
CA ILE A 28 -18.03 -6.01 -2.13
C ILE A 28 -17.12 -7.01 -1.45
N ALA A 29 -16.97 -8.19 -2.06
CA ALA A 29 -16.10 -9.22 -1.52
C ALA A 29 -14.67 -8.71 -1.64
N GLU A 30 -14.09 -8.27 -0.52
CA GLU A 30 -12.71 -7.80 -0.49
C GLU A 30 -11.79 -8.88 -1.05
N SER A 31 -11.12 -8.55 -2.16
CA SER A 31 -10.24 -9.48 -2.85
C SER A 31 -9.09 -9.87 -1.92
N LYS A 32 -8.94 -11.16 -1.62
CA LYS A 32 -7.84 -11.68 -0.77
C LYS A 32 -6.44 -11.46 -1.35
N GLN A 33 -6.35 -10.97 -2.58
CA GLN A 33 -5.13 -10.73 -3.34
C GLN A 33 -4.46 -9.41 -2.94
N VAL A 34 -3.14 -9.38 -3.06
CA VAL A 34 -2.35 -8.14 -2.97
C VAL A 34 -2.39 -7.46 -4.34
N VAL A 35 -2.63 -6.16 -4.35
CA VAL A 35 -2.74 -5.31 -5.55
C VAL A 35 -1.69 -4.22 -5.49
N GLU A 36 -0.92 -4.04 -6.56
CA GLU A 36 0.02 -2.92 -6.69
C GLU A 36 -0.74 -1.61 -6.94
N LEU A 37 -0.53 -0.61 -6.07
CA LEU A 37 -1.08 0.74 -6.23
C LEU A 37 -0.13 1.65 -7.00
N LYS A 38 1.18 1.49 -6.76
CA LYS A 38 2.23 2.30 -7.38
C LYS A 38 3.55 1.54 -7.38
N ARG A 39 4.33 1.72 -8.44
CA ARG A 39 5.71 1.22 -8.59
C ARG A 39 6.62 2.35 -9.04
N PHE A 40 7.86 2.34 -8.56
CA PHE A 40 8.93 3.26 -8.92
C PHE A 40 10.20 2.42 -9.13
N PRO A 41 10.73 2.30 -10.36
CA PRO A 41 11.87 1.43 -10.66
C PRO A 41 13.24 2.07 -10.36
N ILE A 42 13.30 3.37 -10.05
CA ILE A 42 14.51 4.05 -9.54
C ILE A 42 15.67 4.16 -10.57
N ASP A 43 15.39 3.98 -11.86
CA ASP A 43 16.32 4.19 -12.99
C ASP A 43 16.91 5.61 -13.08
N SER A 44 16.28 6.59 -12.42
CA SER A 44 16.66 8.00 -12.42
C SER A 44 16.31 8.70 -11.10
N LEU A 45 16.82 9.92 -10.90
CA LEU A 45 16.42 10.77 -9.77
C LEU A 45 15.04 11.44 -9.96
N GLU A 46 14.23 11.06 -10.95
CA GLU A 46 12.92 11.65 -11.15
C GLU A 46 11.98 11.37 -9.96
N GLY A 47 11.21 12.38 -9.54
CA GLY A 47 10.29 12.29 -8.39
C GLY A 47 10.95 12.20 -7.00
N ILE A 48 12.22 11.81 -6.88
CA ILE A 48 12.90 11.64 -5.60
C ILE A 48 13.00 12.96 -4.83
N ILE A 49 12.62 13.00 -3.55
CA ILE A 49 12.58 14.26 -2.77
C ILE A 49 13.98 14.66 -2.26
N THR A 50 14.72 13.74 -1.62
CA THR A 50 16.09 14.02 -1.16
C THR A 50 17.06 14.03 -2.34
N ARG A 51 17.79 15.15 -2.53
CA ARG A 51 18.75 15.34 -3.63
C ARG A 51 20.22 15.31 -3.21
N SER A 52 20.51 15.53 -1.93
CA SER A 52 21.87 15.55 -1.38
C SER A 52 22.29 14.17 -0.87
N GLY A 53 23.52 13.77 -1.14
CA GLY A 53 24.08 12.49 -0.66
C GLY A 53 23.52 11.23 -1.33
N VAL A 54 22.80 11.39 -2.44
CA VAL A 54 22.24 10.29 -3.24
C VAL A 54 22.69 10.42 -4.69
N GLN A 55 22.87 9.29 -5.38
CA GLN A 55 23.23 9.22 -6.79
C GLN A 55 22.60 7.98 -7.43
N ILE A 56 22.43 7.98 -8.76
CA ILE A 56 22.09 6.74 -9.47
C ILE A 56 23.36 5.94 -9.70
N ASP A 57 23.28 4.66 -9.37
CA ASP A 57 24.27 3.64 -9.67
C ASP A 57 23.71 2.75 -10.79
N LYS A 58 24.42 2.63 -11.90
CA LYS A 58 23.99 1.82 -13.06
C LYS A 58 24.61 0.42 -13.07
N GLU A 59 25.58 0.16 -12.22
CA GLU A 59 26.28 -1.12 -12.13
C GLU A 59 25.65 -1.97 -11.02
N ILE A 60 25.31 -1.34 -9.90
CA ILE A 60 24.61 -1.99 -8.79
C ILE A 60 23.11 -1.69 -8.91
N SER A 61 22.38 -2.62 -9.53
CA SER A 61 20.92 -2.60 -9.71
C SER A 61 20.32 -3.96 -9.34
N SER A 62 19.05 -4.00 -8.96
CA SER A 62 18.29 -5.22 -8.71
C SER A 62 17.52 -5.72 -9.94
N ASP A 63 17.27 -4.84 -10.93
CA ASP A 63 16.53 -5.15 -12.16
C ASP A 63 17.31 -4.91 -13.46
N GLY A 64 18.46 -4.23 -13.39
CA GLY A 64 19.37 -3.95 -14.51
C GLY A 64 19.30 -2.52 -15.07
N ASN A 65 18.39 -1.67 -14.61
CA ASN A 65 18.20 -0.31 -15.14
C ASN A 65 18.93 0.78 -14.33
N GLY A 66 19.16 0.50 -13.04
CA GLY A 66 19.88 1.34 -12.08
C GLY A 66 19.42 1.08 -10.65
N SER A 67 19.95 1.84 -9.69
CA SER A 67 19.33 1.99 -8.36
C SER A 67 19.77 3.29 -7.71
N LEU A 68 19.08 3.71 -6.63
CA LEU A 68 19.51 4.85 -5.83
C LEU A 68 20.57 4.41 -4.82
N ARG A 69 21.81 4.85 -5.00
CA ARG A 69 22.89 4.70 -4.03
C ARG A 69 22.94 5.87 -3.06
N ILE A 70 23.12 5.56 -1.78
CA ILE A 70 23.20 6.52 -0.67
C ILE A 70 24.45 6.22 0.17
N ILE A 71 25.29 7.23 0.39
CA ILE A 71 26.43 7.14 1.32
C ILE A 71 26.11 7.91 2.60
N ALA A 72 25.87 7.19 3.69
CA ALA A 72 25.61 7.77 5.01
C ALA A 72 26.90 7.95 5.81
N GLN A 73 27.24 9.20 6.14
CA GLN A 73 28.33 9.54 7.08
C GLN A 73 27.83 9.73 8.53
N LYS A 74 26.52 9.80 8.72
CA LYS A 74 25.81 9.96 9.99
C LYS A 74 24.35 9.50 9.81
N PRO A 75 23.58 9.27 10.89
CA PRO A 75 22.17 8.96 10.80
C PRO A 75 21.41 9.94 9.91
N THR A 76 20.63 9.41 8.97
CA THR A 76 19.95 10.20 7.93
C THR A 76 18.63 9.54 7.50
N VAL A 77 17.70 10.37 7.01
CA VAL A 77 16.43 9.93 6.41
C VAL A 77 16.41 10.42 4.96
N ILE A 78 16.30 9.48 4.04
CA ILE A 78 16.19 9.74 2.61
C ILE A 78 14.69 9.74 2.27
N ARG A 79 14.15 10.92 1.98
CA ARG A 79 12.77 11.09 1.53
C ARG A 79 12.72 10.71 0.06
N LEU A 80 11.98 9.67 -0.28
CA LEU A 80 11.93 9.14 -1.63
C LEU A 80 10.74 9.75 -2.36
N PHE A 81 9.52 9.37 -1.99
CA PHE A 81 8.31 9.84 -2.66
C PHE A 81 7.22 10.28 -1.69
N GLU A 82 6.31 11.12 -2.18
CA GLU A 82 5.01 11.38 -1.57
C GLU A 82 3.93 10.96 -2.57
N VAL A 83 3.17 9.92 -2.23
CA VAL A 83 2.12 9.34 -3.07
C VAL A 83 0.78 9.93 -2.65
N ARG A 84 0.09 10.61 -3.55
CA ARG A 84 -1.22 11.25 -3.32
C ARG A 84 -2.31 10.53 -4.11
N GLY A 85 -3.56 10.67 -3.67
CA GLY A 85 -4.72 10.13 -4.40
C GLY A 85 -4.82 8.61 -4.36
N ILE A 86 -4.38 7.98 -3.27
CA ILE A 86 -4.60 6.55 -3.05
C ILE A 86 -5.97 6.31 -2.41
N GLU A 87 -6.90 5.70 -3.14
CA GLU A 87 -8.22 5.35 -2.60
C GLU A 87 -8.13 4.01 -1.86
N VAL A 88 -7.81 4.09 -0.56
CA VAL A 88 -7.64 2.91 0.31
C VAL A 88 -8.20 3.15 1.72
N GLU A 89 -8.94 2.15 2.22
CA GLU A 89 -9.38 2.01 3.62
C GLU A 89 -9.58 0.51 3.90
N ASN A 90 -9.79 0.14 5.17
CA ASN A 90 -10.07 -1.24 5.61
C ASN A 90 -9.09 -2.28 5.02
N ALA A 91 -7.81 -1.89 4.89
CA ALA A 91 -6.80 -2.63 4.14
C ALA A 91 -5.45 -2.56 4.84
N ARG A 92 -4.58 -3.53 4.53
CA ARG A 92 -3.17 -3.48 4.87
C ARG A 92 -2.43 -2.83 3.69
N LEU A 93 -1.98 -1.60 3.88
CA LEU A 93 -1.03 -0.93 2.99
C LEU A 93 0.37 -1.52 3.25
N ILE A 94 1.17 -1.71 2.21
CA ILE A 94 2.50 -2.33 2.30
C ILE A 94 3.46 -1.50 1.46
N TYR A 95 4.46 -0.92 2.10
CA TYR A 95 5.63 -0.37 1.42
C TYR A 95 6.65 -1.49 1.28
N GLN A 96 6.96 -1.88 0.03
CA GLN A 96 7.95 -2.88 -0.32
C GLN A 96 9.08 -2.23 -1.12
N ALA A 97 10.32 -2.69 -0.96
CA ALA A 97 11.44 -2.30 -1.82
C ALA A 97 12.52 -3.39 -1.86
N LYS A 98 13.38 -3.35 -2.89
CA LYS A 98 14.67 -4.02 -2.88
C LYS A 98 15.70 -3.13 -2.19
N VAL A 99 16.42 -3.67 -1.21
CA VAL A 99 17.46 -2.95 -0.46
C VAL A 99 18.74 -3.80 -0.41
N ARG A 100 19.89 -3.14 -0.61
CA ARG A 100 21.24 -3.71 -0.48
C ARG A 100 22.03 -2.83 0.48
N THR A 101 22.90 -3.39 1.31
CA THR A 101 23.82 -2.60 2.16
C THR A 101 25.27 -3.02 1.99
N GLU A 102 26.19 -2.09 2.26
CA GLU A 102 27.62 -2.35 2.31
C GLU A 102 28.24 -1.60 3.50
N GLY A 103 28.94 -2.35 4.36
CA GLY A 103 29.72 -1.79 5.47
C GLY A 103 28.88 -1.02 6.50
N VAL A 104 27.56 -1.25 6.58
CA VAL A 104 26.68 -0.47 7.45
C VAL A 104 27.01 -0.71 8.93
N LYS A 105 27.31 0.39 9.63
CA LYS A 105 27.45 0.47 11.08
C LYS A 105 26.22 1.14 11.66
N GLY A 106 25.22 0.33 12.01
CA GLY A 106 23.90 0.78 12.44
C GLY A 106 22.79 -0.03 11.78
N GLN A 107 21.67 0.61 11.47
CA GLN A 107 20.48 -0.04 10.91
C GLN A 107 19.97 0.69 9.66
N VAL A 108 19.54 -0.07 8.66
CA VAL A 108 18.81 0.41 7.47
C VAL A 108 17.43 -0.21 7.45
N TYR A 109 16.38 0.60 7.31
CA TYR A 109 15.00 0.12 7.25
C TYR A 109 14.07 1.06 6.48
N LEU A 110 12.99 0.48 5.95
CA LEU A 110 11.92 1.23 5.32
C LEU A 110 11.06 1.96 6.38
N GLU A 111 10.67 3.19 6.07
CA GLU A 111 9.73 3.96 6.88
C GLU A 111 8.62 4.52 5.98
N MET A 112 7.38 4.35 6.40
CA MET A 112 6.19 4.85 5.72
C MET A 112 5.39 5.74 6.67
N TRP A 113 5.02 6.95 6.21
CA TRP A 113 4.09 7.83 6.92
C TRP A 113 2.78 7.92 6.15
N CYS A 114 1.65 7.79 6.84
CA CYS A 114 0.31 8.03 6.31
C CYS A 114 -0.26 9.28 7.00
N HIS A 115 -0.71 10.26 6.21
CA HIS A 115 -1.44 11.42 6.72
C HIS A 115 -2.94 11.22 6.54
N PHE A 116 -3.73 11.64 7.52
CA PHE A 116 -5.18 11.61 7.51
C PHE A 116 -5.71 13.02 7.83
N PRO A 117 -6.62 13.59 7.02
CA PRO A 117 -7.02 15.00 7.15
C PRO A 117 -7.37 15.48 8.57
N ASP A 118 -8.12 14.67 9.32
CA ASP A 118 -8.62 15.02 10.66
C ASP A 118 -7.80 14.43 11.82
N MET A 119 -6.76 13.63 11.54
CA MET A 119 -5.99 12.90 12.56
C MET A 119 -4.47 13.16 12.52
N GLY A 120 -3.95 13.79 11.45
CA GLY A 120 -2.52 14.07 11.28
C GLY A 120 -1.73 12.89 10.71
N GLU A 121 -0.41 12.88 10.97
CA GLU A 121 0.50 11.85 10.43
C GLU A 121 0.79 10.73 11.44
N PHE A 122 0.74 9.49 10.96
CA PHE A 122 1.15 8.28 11.66
C PHE A 122 2.19 7.52 10.84
N PHE A 123 3.08 6.78 11.50
CA PHE A 123 4.16 6.07 10.82
C PHE A 123 4.20 4.57 11.12
N SER A 124 4.81 3.83 10.20
CA SER A 124 5.28 2.47 10.39
C SER A 124 6.75 2.37 9.97
N ARG A 125 7.52 1.52 10.65
CA ARG A 125 8.97 1.33 10.44
C ARG A 125 9.34 -0.15 10.47
N GLY A 126 10.20 -0.58 9.56
CA GLY A 126 10.76 -1.94 9.47
C GLY A 126 11.77 -2.30 10.58
N LEU A 127 11.49 -1.95 11.85
CA LEU A 127 12.40 -2.16 12.98
C LEU A 127 12.49 -3.63 13.46
N GLN A 128 11.67 -4.53 12.93
CA GLN A 128 11.71 -5.96 13.27
C GLN A 128 12.84 -6.71 12.55
N THR A 129 13.19 -6.28 11.33
CA THR A 129 14.20 -6.93 10.46
C THR A 129 15.15 -5.92 9.79
N PRO A 130 15.69 -4.90 10.50
CA PRO A 130 16.52 -3.89 9.86
C PRO A 130 17.83 -4.50 9.32
N LEU A 131 18.23 -4.08 8.13
CA LEU A 131 19.49 -4.51 7.53
C LEU A 131 20.68 -3.84 8.22
N THR A 132 21.79 -4.58 8.32
CA THR A 132 23.04 -4.12 8.97
C THR A 132 24.25 -4.79 8.31
N GLY A 133 25.43 -4.19 8.43
CA GLY A 133 26.64 -4.68 7.77
C GLY A 133 26.54 -4.65 6.24
N THR A 134 26.99 -5.72 5.59
CA THR A 134 26.89 -5.91 4.14
C THR A 134 25.85 -6.98 3.84
N THR A 135 24.92 -6.69 2.94
CA THR A 135 23.87 -7.62 2.50
C THR A 135 23.75 -7.61 0.98
N GLU A 136 23.33 -8.74 0.42
CA GLU A 136 22.85 -8.79 -0.97
C GLU A 136 21.43 -8.19 -1.08
N TRP A 137 20.92 -8.07 -2.31
CA TRP A 137 19.59 -7.52 -2.59
C TRP A 137 18.47 -8.29 -1.87
N THR A 138 17.92 -7.67 -0.83
CA THR A 138 16.87 -8.21 0.04
C THR A 138 15.56 -7.49 -0.22
N THR A 139 14.43 -8.19 -0.18
CA THR A 139 13.10 -7.55 -0.25
C THR A 139 12.66 -7.20 1.16
N GLU A 140 12.59 -5.90 1.45
CA GLU A 140 12.09 -5.38 2.71
C GLU A 140 10.61 -4.96 2.59
N GLU A 141 9.83 -5.17 3.65
CA GLU A 141 8.42 -4.74 3.73
C GLU A 141 8.13 -4.01 5.05
N THR A 142 7.37 -2.92 4.96
CA THR A 142 6.80 -2.22 6.11
C THR A 142 5.29 -2.09 5.92
N PRO A 143 4.47 -2.81 6.71
CA PRO A 143 3.02 -2.72 6.64
C PRO A 143 2.47 -1.54 7.45
N PHE A 144 1.36 -0.97 6.98
CA PHE A 144 0.50 -0.04 7.73
C PHE A 144 -0.94 -0.55 7.63
N PHE A 145 -1.63 -0.64 8.78
CA PHE A 145 -2.97 -1.19 8.85
C PHE A 145 -3.98 -0.04 8.91
N LEU A 146 -4.88 0.00 7.93
CA LEU A 146 -5.94 1.00 7.81
C LEU A 146 -7.27 0.34 8.15
N ARG A 147 -7.94 0.76 9.21
CA ARG A 147 -9.29 0.30 9.56
C ARG A 147 -10.33 0.98 8.65
N LYS A 148 -11.59 0.55 8.77
CA LYS A 148 -12.71 1.22 8.10
C LYS A 148 -12.81 2.69 8.55
N GLY A 149 -12.88 3.62 7.60
CA GLY A 149 -12.87 5.06 7.87
C GLY A 149 -11.48 5.70 7.97
N GLU A 150 -10.40 4.91 8.13
CA GLU A 150 -9.03 5.41 8.10
C GLU A 150 -8.56 5.52 6.64
N ARG A 151 -8.79 6.70 6.04
CA ARG A 151 -8.48 7.03 4.64
C ARG A 151 -7.34 8.04 4.56
N PRO A 152 -6.12 7.65 4.16
CA PRO A 152 -5.02 8.59 4.03
C PRO A 152 -5.14 9.39 2.72
N ASP A 153 -4.88 10.70 2.76
CA ASP A 153 -4.87 11.56 1.57
C ASP A 153 -3.50 11.54 0.86
N TYR A 154 -2.43 11.32 1.62
CA TYR A 154 -1.09 11.06 1.09
C TYR A 154 -0.26 10.11 1.97
N VAL A 155 0.74 9.49 1.33
CA VAL A 155 1.70 8.58 1.96
C VAL A 155 3.13 8.95 1.58
N LYS A 156 4.01 9.15 2.56
CA LYS A 156 5.44 9.41 2.35
C LYS A 156 6.24 8.12 2.49
N LEU A 157 7.11 7.84 1.53
CA LEU A 157 7.99 6.67 1.49
C LEU A 157 9.44 7.12 1.72
N ASN A 158 10.08 6.57 2.75
CA ASN A 158 11.44 6.93 3.16
C ASN A 158 12.34 5.69 3.27
N LEU A 159 13.65 5.89 3.10
CA LEU A 159 14.66 4.95 3.60
C LEU A 159 15.37 5.62 4.79
N VAL A 160 15.39 4.95 5.94
CA VAL A 160 16.12 5.43 7.11
C VAL A 160 17.43 4.67 7.23
N ILE A 161 18.53 5.40 7.37
CA ILE A 161 19.86 4.86 7.67
C ILE A 161 20.24 5.41 9.04
N ASN A 162 19.96 4.66 10.10
CA ASN A 162 20.34 4.98 11.47
C ASN A 162 21.77 4.47 11.73
N GLY A 163 22.76 5.13 11.14
CA GLY A 163 24.15 4.70 11.19
C GLY A 163 25.05 5.37 10.15
N THR A 164 26.12 4.67 9.76
CA THR A 164 26.99 5.02 8.64
C THR A 164 27.17 3.83 7.69
N GLY A 165 27.65 4.06 6.47
CA GLY A 165 27.86 3.03 5.44
C GLY A 165 27.17 3.36 4.12
N THR A 166 27.11 2.40 3.20
CA THR A 166 26.41 2.55 1.91
C THR A 166 25.13 1.72 1.91
N ALA A 167 24.06 2.27 1.35
CA ALA A 167 22.85 1.53 1.01
C ALA A 167 22.45 1.81 -0.44
N TRP A 168 21.81 0.83 -1.09
CA TRP A 168 21.12 1.00 -2.36
C TRP A 168 19.65 0.61 -2.17
N ILE A 169 18.76 1.33 -2.83
CA ILE A 169 17.32 1.03 -2.87
C ILE A 169 16.78 1.08 -4.30
N ASP A 170 15.91 0.12 -4.59
CA ASP A 170 15.42 -0.20 -5.93
C ASP A 170 14.01 -0.84 -5.85
N ASP A 171 13.31 -0.96 -6.98
CA ASP A 171 11.99 -1.58 -7.16
C ASP A 171 10.98 -1.23 -6.05
N ILE A 172 10.82 0.07 -5.79
CA ILE A 172 9.94 0.57 -4.73
C ILE A 172 8.48 0.38 -5.15
N ARG A 173 7.69 -0.27 -4.29
CA ARG A 173 6.27 -0.54 -4.52
C ARG A 173 5.43 -0.12 -3.32
N LEU A 174 4.26 0.44 -3.62
CA LEU A 174 3.17 0.61 -2.68
C LEU A 174 2.07 -0.36 -3.07
N LEU A 175 1.76 -1.31 -2.19
CA LEU A 175 0.79 -2.38 -2.41
C LEU A 175 -0.37 -2.24 -1.40
N LYS A 176 -1.57 -2.70 -1.76
CA LYS A 176 -2.63 -2.99 -0.79
C LYS A 176 -2.92 -4.48 -0.72
N GLY A 177 -3.22 -4.99 0.46
CA GLY A 177 -3.81 -6.30 0.68
C GLY A 177 -4.98 -6.24 1.66
N PRO A 178 -5.71 -7.34 1.87
CA PRO A 178 -6.72 -7.42 2.92
C PRO A 178 -6.06 -7.19 4.30
N LEU A 179 -6.83 -6.64 5.25
CA LEU A 179 -6.50 -6.78 6.66
C LEU A 179 -6.44 -8.27 7.02
N ARG A 180 -5.37 -8.67 7.70
CA ARG A 180 -5.11 -10.03 8.21
C ARG A 180 -4.55 -9.92 9.61
#